data_AF-A0A847PW43-F1
#
_entry.id   AF-A0A847PW43-F1
#
_cell.length_a   1.000
_cell.length_b   1.000
_cell.length_c   1.000
_cell.angle_alpha   90.00
_cell.angle_beta   90.00
_cell.angle_gamma   90.00
#
_symmetry.space_group_name_H-M   'P 1'
#
loop_
_entity.id
_entity.type
_entity.pdbx_description
1 polymer ?
#
loop_
_entity_poly.entity_id
_entity_poly.type
_entity_poly.pdbx_seq_one_letter_code
_entity_poly.pdbx_strand_id
1 'polypeptide(L)'
;IFVSIIKCDSPFGVSSSFTKEIAKGLRVFEIKLGYMEVVDVEQILKDEVIYEKTIFYGTEDIITRNIIWKIFSMIKKLSPSFVQFYKLPSEELHGVMTRFEM
;
A
#
# COMPACT_ATOMS: atom_id res chain seq x y z
N ILE A 1 7.45 11.26 2.91
CA ILE A 1 7.15 10.39 4.07
C ILE A 1 6.86 9.01 3.50
N PHE A 2 7.38 7.94 4.10
CA PHE A 2 6.96 6.58 3.74
C PHE A 2 5.81 6.17 4.64
N VAL A 3 4.76 5.59 4.05
CA VAL A 3 3.65 5.02 4.80
C VAL A 3 3.82 3.50 4.80
N SER A 4 3.81 2.90 5.99
CA SER A 4 3.90 1.46 6.18
C SER A 4 2.60 0.96 6.81
N ILE A 5 1.93 0.04 6.13
CA ILE A 5 0.67 -0.54 6.61
C ILE A 5 0.95 -1.97 7.08
N ILE A 6 0.76 -2.23 8.36
CA ILE A 6 1.11 -3.49 9.02
C ILE A 6 -0.17 -4.15 9.53
N LYS A 7 -0.47 -5.35 9.04
CA LYS A 7 -1.54 -6.18 9.59
C LYS A 7 -1.06 -6.90 10.84
N CYS A 8 -1.82 -6.77 11.92
CA CYS A 8 -1.61 -7.45 13.18
C CYS A 8 -2.41 -8.76 13.25
N ASP A 9 -1.96 -9.69 14.07
CA ASP A 9 -2.63 -10.97 14.32
C ASP A 9 -3.93 -10.83 15.12
N SER A 10 -4.19 -9.66 15.72
CA SER A 10 -5.47 -9.37 16.36
C SER A 10 -6.54 -9.10 15.30
N PRO A 11 -7.80 -9.52 15.54
CA PRO A 11 -8.88 -9.31 14.56
C PRO A 11 -9.17 -7.84 14.31
N PHE A 12 -9.11 -7.03 15.37
CA PHE A 12 -9.48 -5.61 15.37
C PHE A 12 -8.41 -4.75 16.04
N GLY A 13 -8.56 -3.44 15.88
CA GLY A 13 -7.71 -2.42 16.47
C GLY A 13 -6.90 -1.68 15.42
N VAL A 14 -6.77 -0.36 15.59
CA VAL A 14 -6.02 0.52 14.69
C VAL A 14 -5.15 1.43 15.54
N SER A 15 -3.88 1.57 15.16
CA SER A 15 -2.98 2.56 15.76
C SER A 15 -2.03 3.11 14.70
N SER A 16 -1.71 4.38 14.82
CA SER A 16 -0.78 5.07 13.92
C SER A 16 0.30 5.78 14.71
N SER A 17 1.52 5.80 14.19
CA SER A 17 2.61 6.57 14.80
C SER A 17 3.76 6.80 13.82
N PHE A 18 4.51 7.88 14.04
CA PHE A 18 5.80 8.07 13.40
C PHE A 18 6.87 7.19 14.05
N THR A 19 7.68 6.52 13.23
CA THR A 19 8.86 5.80 13.72
C THR A 19 10.07 6.72 13.82
N LYS A 20 11.22 6.17 14.20
CA LYS A 20 12.48 6.90 14.23
C LYS A 20 12.81 7.46 12.84
N GLU A 21 13.37 8.65 12.80
CA GLU A 21 13.82 9.28 11.56
C GLU A 21 14.91 8.42 10.91
N ILE A 22 14.69 8.01 9.65
CA ILE A 22 15.62 7.14 8.91
C ILE A 22 16.78 7.97 8.34
N ALA A 23 16.47 9.17 7.87
CA ALA A 23 17.42 10.16 7.39
C ALA A 23 16.79 11.54 7.49
N LYS A 24 17.59 12.60 7.43
CA LYS A 24 17.10 13.98 7.52
C LYS A 24 16.00 14.24 6.48
N GLY A 25 14.79 14.55 6.95
CA GLY A 25 13.62 14.81 6.09
C GLY A 25 12.91 13.54 5.59
N LEU A 26 13.36 12.37 6.02
CA LEU A 26 12.81 11.07 5.67
C LEU A 26 12.26 10.37 6.92
N ARG A 27 10.93 10.36 7.03
CA ARG A 27 10.20 9.73 8.13
C ARG A 27 9.30 8.62 7.62
N VAL A 28 9.09 7.61 8.46
CA VAL A 28 8.09 6.57 8.24
C VAL A 28 6.92 6.81 9.19
N PHE A 29 5.73 6.70 8.63
CA PHE A 29 4.48 6.67 9.35
C PHE A 29 3.92 5.25 9.29
N GLU A 30 3.81 4.59 10.43
CA GLU A 30 3.29 3.24 10.55
C GLU A 30 1.81 3.28 10.91
N ILE A 31 1.00 2.53 10.16
CA ILE A 31 -0.40 2.23 10.46
C ILE A 31 -0.49 0.74 10.77
N LYS A 32 -0.78 0.39 12.02
CA LYS A 32 -1.01 -0.98 12.47
C LYS A 32 -2.51 -1.21 12.56
N LEU A 33 -3.00 -2.23 11.87
CA LEU A 33 -4.42 -2.57 11.85
C LEU A 33 -4.65 -4.05 12.11
N GLY A 34 -5.76 -4.40 12.76
CA GLY A 34 -6.22 -5.77 12.87
C GLY A 34 -6.50 -6.38 11.50
N TYR A 35 -6.35 -7.71 11.37
CA TYR A 35 -6.45 -8.36 10.06
C TYR A 35 -7.86 -8.31 9.44
N MET A 36 -8.90 -8.04 10.24
CA MET A 36 -10.29 -7.87 9.77
C MET A 36 -10.69 -6.40 9.59
N GLU A 37 -9.81 -5.44 9.90
CA GLU A 37 -10.13 -4.01 9.79
C GLU A 37 -10.11 -3.53 8.34
N VAL A 38 -11.08 -2.70 7.98
CA VAL A 38 -11.11 -1.95 6.73
C VAL A 38 -11.00 -0.47 7.09
N VAL A 39 -9.78 0.05 6.98
CA VAL A 39 -9.45 1.40 7.43
C VAL A 39 -9.50 2.41 6.27
N ASP A 40 -9.93 3.62 6.61
CA ASP A 40 -9.82 4.77 5.73
C ASP A 40 -8.44 5.41 5.95
N VAL A 41 -7.49 5.07 5.08
CA VAL A 41 -6.10 5.55 5.24
C VAL A 41 -6.02 7.06 5.00
N GLU A 42 -6.85 7.61 4.12
CA GLU A 42 -6.91 9.05 3.87
C GLU A 42 -7.27 9.81 5.15
N GLN A 43 -8.29 9.33 5.87
CA GLN A 43 -8.69 9.96 7.14
C GLN A 43 -7.59 9.88 8.20
N ILE A 44 -6.95 8.72 8.35
CA ILE A 44 -5.85 8.52 9.34
C ILE A 44 -4.70 9.49 9.07
N LEU A 45 -4.36 9.73 7.81
CA LEU A 45 -3.28 10.63 7.45
C LEU A 45 -3.66 12.10 7.71
N LYS A 46 -4.90 12.50 7.38
CA LYS A 46 -5.43 13.84 7.68
C LYS A 46 -5.43 14.16 9.17
N ASP A 47 -5.81 13.19 10.01
CA ASP A 47 -5.84 13.34 11.47
C ASP A 47 -4.44 13.60 12.05
N GLU A 48 -3.40 13.08 11.40
CA GLU A 48 -1.99 13.29 11.75
C GLU A 48 -1.34 14.47 11.02
N VAL A 49 -2.17 15.33 10.39
CA VAL A 49 -1.74 16.53 9.64
C VAL A 49 -0.78 16.19 8.49
N ILE A 50 -0.92 14.98 7.95
CA ILE A 50 -0.28 14.57 6.71
C ILE A 50 -1.26 14.90 5.59
N TYR A 51 -0.93 15.93 4.82
CA TYR A 51 -1.66 16.25 3.60
C TYR A 51 -0.88 15.66 2.44
N GLU A 52 -1.39 14.57 1.88
CA GLU A 52 -0.84 14.02 0.65
C GLU A 52 -0.96 15.08 -0.45
N LYS A 53 0.02 15.11 -1.36
CA LYS A 53 -0.13 15.78 -2.67
C LYS A 53 -0.08 14.77 -3.81
N THR A 54 0.50 13.60 -3.55
CA THR A 54 0.81 12.55 -4.52
C THR A 54 1.18 11.29 -3.75
N ILE A 55 0.54 10.16 -4.06
CA ILE A 55 0.83 8.85 -3.50
C ILE A 55 1.40 7.97 -4.61
N PHE A 56 2.67 7.59 -4.47
CA PHE A 56 3.30 6.62 -5.36
C PHE A 56 3.11 5.21 -4.82
N TYR A 57 2.63 4.30 -5.66
CA TYR A 57 2.56 2.89 -5.33
C TYR A 57 3.15 1.99 -6.40
N GLY A 58 3.84 0.94 -5.97
CA GLY A 58 4.40 -0.07 -6.87
C GLY A 58 3.33 -1.00 -7.40
N THR A 59 3.32 -1.21 -8.71
CA THR A 59 2.63 -2.33 -9.36
C THR A 59 3.64 -3.18 -10.12
N GLU A 60 3.37 -4.46 -10.23
CA GLU A 60 4.26 -5.42 -10.88
C GLU A 60 3.55 -6.04 -12.08
N ASP A 61 4.23 -6.02 -13.24
CA ASP A 61 3.76 -6.68 -14.46
C ASP A 61 4.70 -7.84 -14.79
N ILE A 62 4.15 -9.05 -14.95
CA ILE A 62 4.91 -10.28 -15.15
C ILE A 62 4.73 -10.75 -16.59
N ILE A 63 5.82 -10.74 -17.35
CA ILE A 63 5.85 -11.26 -18.72
C ILE A 63 6.68 -12.53 -18.74
N THR A 64 6.06 -13.62 -19.17
CA THR A 64 6.70 -14.92 -19.20
C THR A 64 6.15 -15.84 -20.27
N ARG A 65 7.00 -16.76 -20.75
CA ARG A 65 6.60 -17.84 -21.65
C ARG A 65 6.15 -19.10 -20.91
N ASN A 66 6.46 -19.22 -19.61
CA ASN A 66 6.09 -20.39 -18.82
C ASN A 66 4.58 -20.36 -18.48
N ILE A 67 3.88 -21.46 -18.74
CA ILE A 67 2.42 -21.56 -18.56
C ILE A 67 1.97 -21.35 -17.11
N ILE A 68 2.75 -21.84 -16.13
CA ILE A 68 2.44 -21.72 -14.69
C ILE A 68 2.49 -20.25 -14.28
N TRP A 69 3.56 -19.55 -14.66
CA TRP A 69 3.74 -18.13 -14.37
C TRP A 69 2.74 -17.23 -15.11
N LYS A 70 2.32 -17.64 -16.31
CA LYS A 70 1.27 -16.95 -17.07
C LYS A 70 -0.10 -17.03 -16.42
N ILE A 71 -0.45 -18.18 -15.82
CA ILE A 71 -1.68 -18.32 -15.03
C ILE A 71 -1.60 -17.43 -13.78
N PHE A 72 -0.47 -17.47 -13.08
CA PHE A 72 -0.25 -16.63 -11.90
C PHE A 72 -0.38 -15.13 -12.21
N SER A 73 0.23 -14.66 -13.31
CA SER A 73 0.14 -13.25 -13.71
C SER A 73 -1.30 -12.83 -14.05
N MET A 74 -2.09 -13.74 -14.62
CA MET A 74 -3.52 -13.49 -14.89
C MET A 74 -4.35 -13.37 -13.61
N ILE A 75 -4.16 -14.29 -12.65
CA ILE A 75 -4.85 -14.24 -11.34
C ILE A 75 -4.52 -12.93 -10.63
N LYS A 76 -3.23 -12.56 -10.61
CA LYS A 76 -2.76 -11.32 -9.99
C LYS A 76 -3.37 -10.08 -10.63
N LYS A 77 -3.48 -10.04 -11.97
CA LYS A 77 -4.07 -8.92 -12.72
C LYS A 77 -5.58 -8.78 -12.51
N LEU A 78 -6.29 -9.89 -12.30
CA LEU A 78 -7.72 -9.90 -12.00
C LEU A 78 -8.04 -9.61 -10.54
N SER A 79 -7.06 -9.80 -9.64
CA SER A 79 -7.24 -9.53 -8.22
C SER A 79 -7.33 -8.01 -7.96
N PRO A 80 -8.20 -7.56 -7.03
CA PRO A 80 -8.30 -6.15 -6.67
C PRO A 80 -6.94 -5.60 -6.21
N SER A 81 -6.61 -4.38 -6.62
CA SER A 81 -5.38 -3.73 -6.16
C SER A 81 -5.49 -3.37 -4.67
N PHE A 82 -4.37 -3.37 -3.96
CA PHE A 82 -4.34 -3.01 -2.53
C PHE A 82 -4.94 -1.62 -2.27
N VAL A 83 -4.83 -0.72 -3.24
CA VAL A 83 -5.42 0.63 -3.25
C VAL A 83 -6.92 0.61 -2.96
N GLN A 84 -7.64 -0.35 -3.54
CA GLN A 84 -9.09 -0.47 -3.36
C GLN A 84 -9.47 -0.89 -1.93
N PHE A 85 -8.58 -1.59 -1.22
CA PHE A 85 -8.85 -2.07 0.13
C PHE A 85 -8.66 -0.99 1.20
N TYR A 86 -7.83 0.03 0.93
CA TYR A 86 -7.44 1.05 1.92
C TYR A 86 -8.09 2.42 1.68
N LYS A 87 -9.03 2.51 0.73
CA LYS A 87 -9.75 3.75 0.38
C LYS A 87 -8.80 4.94 0.20
N LEU A 88 -7.70 4.73 -0.51
CA LEU A 88 -6.74 5.80 -0.79
C LEU A 88 -7.37 6.86 -1.72
N PRO A 89 -6.98 8.14 -1.61
CA PRO A 89 -7.55 9.23 -2.41
C PRO A 89 -7.27 8.99 -3.90
N SER A 90 -8.31 8.81 -4.71
CA SER A 90 -8.17 8.41 -6.12
C SER A 90 -7.47 9.45 -7.00
N GLU A 91 -7.58 10.73 -6.65
CA GLU A 91 -7.04 11.84 -7.41
C GLU A 91 -5.52 12.01 -7.24
N GLU A 92 -4.94 11.44 -6.18
CA GLU A 92 -3.52 11.61 -5.85
C GLU A 92 -2.65 10.40 -6.18
N LEU A 93 -3.26 9.30 -6.62
CA LEU A 93 -2.58 8.03 -6.83
C LEU A 93 -1.84 7.94 -8.16
N HIS A 94 -0.55 7.63 -8.06
CA HIS A 94 0.34 7.44 -9.19
C HIS A 94 0.98 6.05 -9.11
N GLY A 95 0.58 5.17 -10.03
CA GLY A 95 1.15 3.83 -10.13
C GLY A 95 2.53 3.86 -10.77
N VAL A 96 3.52 3.29 -10.10
CA VAL A 96 4.87 3.04 -10.61
C VAL A 96 4.96 1.56 -10.98
N MET A 97 5.01 1.26 -12.27
CA MET A 97 5.02 -0.11 -12.76
C MET A 97 6.45 -0.64 -12.90
N THR A 98 6.72 -1.79 -12.29
CA THR A 98 7.95 -2.56 -12.48
C THR A 98 7.66 -3.79 -13.33
N ARG A 99 8.37 -3.96 -14.44
CA ARG A 99 8.23 -5.12 -15.31
C ARG A 99 9.26 -6.19 -14.96
N PHE A 100 8.79 -7.42 -14.79
CA PHE A 100 9.63 -8.61 -14.68
C PHE A 100 9.51 -9.44 -15.96
N GLU A 101 10.65 -9.76 -16.56
CA GLU A 101 10.75 -10.65 -17.71
C GLU A 101 11.40 -11.96 -17.27
N MET A 102 10.69 -13.08 -17.49
CA MET A 102 11.11 -14.44 -17.09
C MET A 102 10.88 -15.47 -18.20
#